data_AF-A0A7C6D8I1-F1
#
_entry.id   AF-A0A7C6D8I1-F1
#
_cell.length_a   1.000
_cell.length_b   1.000
_cell.length_c   1.000
_cell.angle_alpha   90.00
_cell.angle_beta   90.00
_cell.angle_gamma   90.00
#
_symmetry.space_group_name_H-M   'P 1'
#
loop_
_entity.id
_entity.type
_entity.pdbx_description
1 polymer ?
#
loop_
_entity_poly.entity_id
_entity_poly.type
_entity_poly.pdbx_seq_one_letter_code
_entity_poly.pdbx_strand_id
1 'polypeptide(L)'
;MRISGNNNQDISAPRIILGGLQMGEDPIPPALVAISYASCDRAQAVAEYLMSIQNGTVPFESSPNVCAGDNVIKVHISPKPVSNKGYLCQVMAKADPRHWTHCFYVASYVTEEELSAFNSFFEFANHYVLTVAHGDNLLLETINLIKYTVNRRGV
;
A
#
# COMPACT_ATOMS: atom_id res chain seq x y z
N MET A 1 31.10 -18.44 28.67
CA MET A 1 30.36 -19.22 27.65
C MET A 1 29.14 -18.40 27.26
N ARG A 2 28.94 -18.20 25.96
CA ARG A 2 28.05 -17.20 25.35
C ARG A 2 26.69 -17.85 25.01
N ILE A 3 25.67 -16.99 24.89
CA ILE A 3 24.38 -17.16 24.18
C ILE A 3 23.20 -17.71 25.02
N SER A 4 22.24 -16.82 25.31
CA SER A 4 20.93 -16.91 24.65
C SER A 4 20.42 -15.49 24.41
N GLY A 5 20.55 -15.04 23.17
CA GLY A 5 20.01 -13.76 22.71
C GLY A 5 18.51 -13.77 22.89
N ASN A 6 18.01 -12.71 23.51
CA ASN A 6 16.59 -12.44 23.62
C ASN A 6 16.09 -12.09 22.21
N ASN A 7 15.68 -13.10 21.43
CA ASN A 7 14.98 -12.91 20.17
C ASN A 7 13.55 -12.43 20.46
N ASN A 8 13.42 -11.24 21.04
CA ASN A 8 12.23 -10.43 20.82
C ASN A 8 12.31 -10.01 19.35
N GLN A 9 11.77 -10.82 18.45
CA GLN A 9 11.30 -10.28 17.20
C GLN A 9 10.18 -9.32 17.59
N ASP A 10 10.49 -8.02 17.66
CA ASP A 10 9.48 -6.99 17.83
C ASP A 10 8.47 -7.18 16.70
N ILE A 11 7.28 -7.69 17.06
CA ILE A 11 6.15 -7.81 16.14
C ILE A 11 5.65 -6.38 15.92
N SER A 12 6.32 -5.65 15.04
CA SER A 12 5.86 -4.34 14.60
C SER A 12 4.73 -4.54 13.59
N ALA A 13 3.59 -3.92 13.86
CA ALA A 13 2.53 -3.81 12.87
C ALA A 13 3.08 -3.11 11.61
N PRO A 14 2.66 -3.54 10.40
CA PRO A 14 3.02 -2.83 9.18
C PRO A 14 2.46 -1.41 9.19
N ARG A 15 3.22 -0.47 8.59
CA ARG A 15 2.84 0.93 8.41
C ARG A 15 2.41 1.15 6.97
N ILE A 16 1.34 1.91 6.75
CA ILE A 16 0.99 2.42 5.43
C ILE A 16 1.60 3.82 5.29
N ILE A 17 2.32 4.02 4.21
CA ILE A 17 2.92 5.30 3.82
C ILE A 17 2.07 5.90 2.70
N LEU A 18 1.75 7.18 2.81
CA LEU A 18 1.08 7.95 1.75
C LEU A 18 2.02 9.05 1.26
N GLY A 19 1.98 9.34 -0.04
CA GLY A 19 2.77 10.42 -0.62
C GLY A 19 2.69 10.47 -2.14
N GLY A 20 3.77 10.90 -2.77
CA GLY A 20 3.98 10.83 -4.22
C GLY A 20 5.16 9.93 -4.56
N LEU A 21 5.16 9.39 -5.76
CA LEU A 21 6.24 8.56 -6.29
C LEU A 21 6.86 9.28 -7.50
N GLN A 22 8.09 9.75 -7.35
CA GLN A 22 8.87 10.29 -8.47
C GLN A 22 9.63 9.15 -9.14
N MET A 23 9.22 8.78 -10.37
CA MET A 23 9.94 7.80 -11.19
C MET A 23 10.75 8.54 -12.25
N GLY A 24 12.07 8.65 -12.06
CA GLY A 24 12.93 9.37 -12.98
C GLY A 24 12.49 10.83 -13.17
N GLU A 25 12.43 11.29 -14.42
CA GLU A 25 12.05 12.65 -14.80
C GLU A 25 10.56 12.82 -15.12
N ASP A 26 9.69 11.93 -14.64
CA ASP A 26 8.24 12.02 -14.87
C ASP A 26 7.70 13.40 -14.42
N PRO A 27 7.12 14.20 -15.33
CA PRO A 27 6.60 15.52 -14.99
C PRO A 27 5.33 15.46 -14.13
N ILE A 28 4.65 14.32 -14.08
CA ILE A 28 3.40 14.14 -13.34
C ILE A 28 3.54 12.90 -12.43
N PRO A 29 4.28 13.01 -11.32
CA PRO A 29 4.48 11.90 -10.40
C PRO A 29 3.13 11.39 -9.85
N PRO A 30 2.88 10.07 -9.89
CA PRO A 30 1.67 9.51 -9.30
C PRO A 30 1.66 9.61 -7.78
N ALA A 31 0.46 9.56 -7.22
CA ALA A 31 0.30 9.34 -5.79
C ALA A 31 0.78 7.93 -5.39
N LEU A 32 1.15 7.76 -4.12
CA LEU A 32 1.74 6.54 -3.59
C LEU A 32 1.00 6.05 -2.36
N VAL A 33 0.76 4.75 -2.33
CA VAL A 33 0.44 3.98 -1.12
C VAL A 33 1.48 2.86 -1.01
N ALA A 34 2.23 2.81 0.10
CA ALA A 34 3.16 1.72 0.33
C ALA A 34 2.88 1.02 1.65
N ILE A 35 2.86 -0.32 1.64
CA ILE A 35 2.78 -1.12 2.88
C ILE A 35 4.19 -1.46 3.33
N SER A 36 4.67 -0.75 4.35
CA SER A 36 5.98 -0.93 4.93
C SER A 36 5.99 -2.00 6.02
N TYR A 37 6.86 -3.00 5.87
CA TYR A 37 7.10 -4.06 6.85
C TYR A 37 8.48 -3.92 7.50
N ALA A 38 8.59 -4.43 8.73
CA ALA A 38 9.84 -4.42 9.48
C ALA A 38 10.97 -5.29 8.88
N SER A 39 10.66 -6.18 7.93
CA SER A 39 11.65 -6.99 7.21
C SER A 39 11.36 -7.04 5.72
N CYS A 40 12.43 -7.10 4.92
CA CYS A 40 12.36 -7.26 3.48
C CYS A 40 11.65 -8.56 3.08
N ASP A 41 12.02 -9.68 3.71
CA ASP A 41 11.41 -11.00 3.44
C ASP A 41 9.89 -10.98 3.64
N ARG A 42 9.40 -10.29 4.69
CA ARG A 42 7.96 -10.16 4.92
C ARG A 42 7.29 -9.28 3.88
N ALA A 43 7.92 -8.17 3.49
CA ALA A 43 7.41 -7.31 2.43
C ALA A 43 7.31 -8.08 1.10
N GLN A 44 8.34 -8.86 0.75
CA GLN A 44 8.36 -9.71 -0.45
C GLN A 44 7.26 -10.79 -0.41
N ALA A 45 7.16 -11.54 0.68
CA ALA A 45 6.11 -12.55 0.81
C ALA A 45 4.70 -11.96 0.70
N VAL A 46 4.50 -10.73 1.19
CA VAL A 46 3.23 -10.02 1.03
C VAL A 46 3.04 -9.55 -0.41
N ALA A 47 4.07 -9.05 -1.09
CA ALA A 47 3.97 -8.68 -2.50
C ALA A 47 3.58 -9.88 -3.37
N GLU A 48 4.24 -11.03 -3.18
CA GLU A 48 3.90 -12.28 -3.87
C GLU A 48 2.44 -12.69 -3.62
N TYR A 49 1.99 -12.58 -2.36
CA TYR A 49 0.60 -12.86 -2.03
C TYR A 49 -0.37 -11.89 -2.69
N LEU A 50 -0.12 -10.58 -2.63
CA LEU A 50 -0.95 -9.58 -3.31
C LEU A 50 -0.99 -9.82 -4.82
N MET A 51 0.15 -10.20 -5.42
CA MET A 51 0.26 -10.55 -6.82
C MET A 51 -0.57 -11.78 -7.19
N SER A 52 -0.68 -12.76 -6.28
CA SER A 52 -1.48 -13.97 -6.49
C SER A 52 -2.99 -13.75 -6.43
N ILE A 53 -3.45 -12.67 -5.78
CA ILE A 53 -4.88 -12.38 -5.59
C ILE A 53 -5.41 -11.20 -6.41
N GLN A 54 -4.52 -10.33 -6.91
CA GLN A 54 -4.92 -9.20 -7.74
C GLN A 54 -5.53 -9.71 -9.06
N ASN A 55 -6.47 -8.94 -9.62
CA ASN A 55 -7.16 -9.31 -10.86
C ASN A 55 -7.03 -8.27 -11.98
N GLY A 56 -6.08 -7.36 -11.86
CA GLY A 56 -5.73 -6.40 -12.89
C GLY A 56 -5.04 -7.05 -14.08
N THR A 57 -4.87 -6.26 -15.13
CA THR A 57 -4.09 -6.63 -16.31
C THR A 57 -2.63 -6.21 -16.13
N VAL A 58 -1.71 -6.97 -16.73
CA VAL A 58 -0.30 -6.57 -16.86
C VAL A 58 -0.16 -5.82 -18.19
N PRO A 59 -0.04 -4.48 -18.19
CA PRO A 59 -0.05 -3.70 -19.42
C PRO A 59 1.25 -3.80 -20.22
N PHE A 60 2.36 -4.18 -19.57
CA PHE A 60 3.68 -4.23 -20.18
C PHE A 60 4.33 -5.59 -19.96
N GLU A 61 4.67 -6.30 -21.04
CA GLU A 61 5.38 -7.58 -20.93
C GLU A 61 6.76 -7.44 -20.28
N SER A 62 7.43 -6.29 -20.47
CA SER A 62 8.72 -5.98 -19.87
C SER A 62 8.66 -5.67 -18.37
N SER A 63 7.47 -5.51 -17.81
CA SER A 63 7.27 -5.14 -16.39
C SER A 63 6.12 -5.95 -15.80
N PRO A 64 6.33 -7.27 -15.60
CA PRO A 64 5.27 -8.18 -15.15
C PRO A 64 4.76 -7.88 -13.75
N ASN A 65 5.52 -7.12 -12.96
CA ASN A 65 5.19 -6.64 -11.61
C ASN A 65 4.26 -5.42 -11.61
N VAL A 66 3.96 -4.81 -12.76
CA VAL A 66 3.03 -3.69 -12.88
C VAL A 66 1.66 -4.22 -13.27
N CYS A 67 0.64 -3.96 -12.47
CA CYS A 67 -0.74 -4.36 -12.77
C CYS A 67 -1.67 -3.15 -12.71
N ALA A 68 -2.62 -3.06 -13.63
CA ALA A 68 -3.60 -1.97 -13.70
C ALA A 68 -5.03 -2.51 -13.66
N GLY A 69 -5.94 -1.74 -13.07
CA GLY A 69 -7.37 -2.07 -13.06
C GLY A 69 -7.79 -3.15 -12.05
N ASP A 70 -6.92 -3.52 -11.11
CA ASP A 70 -7.27 -4.40 -9.99
C ASP A 70 -8.44 -3.82 -9.18
N ASN A 71 -9.43 -4.66 -8.86
CA ASN A 71 -10.58 -4.30 -8.01
C ASN A 71 -10.69 -5.14 -6.73
N VAL A 72 -9.82 -6.14 -6.56
CA VAL A 72 -9.79 -7.03 -5.39
C VAL A 72 -9.14 -6.34 -4.21
N ILE A 73 -7.98 -5.70 -4.42
CA ILE A 73 -7.23 -5.02 -3.37
C ILE A 73 -7.69 -3.56 -3.32
N LYS A 74 -8.21 -3.15 -2.17
CA LYS A 74 -8.83 -1.83 -1.97
C LYS A 74 -8.06 -1.05 -0.93
N VAL A 75 -7.81 0.22 -1.25
CA VAL A 75 -7.36 1.22 -0.27
C VAL A 75 -8.58 2.01 0.20
N HIS A 76 -8.73 2.10 1.52
CA HIS A 76 -9.74 2.92 2.18
C HIS A 76 -9.05 3.86 3.15
N ILE A 77 -9.37 5.14 3.06
CA ILE A 77 -8.92 6.17 4.00
C ILE A 77 -10.15 6.73 4.67
N SER A 78 -10.22 6.60 5.99
CA SER A 78 -11.36 7.09 6.77
C SER A 78 -11.46 8.61 6.59
N PRO A 79 -12.66 9.18 6.40
CA PRO A 79 -12.83 10.60 6.11
C PRO A 79 -12.61 11.50 7.33
N LYS A 80 -12.67 10.95 8.54
CA LYS A 80 -12.52 11.69 9.78
C LYS A 80 -11.26 11.23 10.52
N PRO A 81 -10.43 12.17 10.98
CA PRO A 81 -9.28 11.82 11.78
C PRO A 81 -9.71 11.36 13.18
N VAL A 82 -8.90 10.50 13.78
CA VAL A 82 -8.94 10.17 15.20
C VAL A 82 -8.00 11.11 15.94
N SER A 83 -8.49 11.67 17.05
CA SER A 83 -7.71 12.59 17.90
C SER A 83 -6.35 11.99 18.26
N ASN A 84 -5.29 12.78 18.04
CA ASN A 84 -3.88 12.43 18.27
C ASN A 84 -3.35 11.22 17.48
N LYS A 85 -4.07 10.75 16.46
CA LYS A 85 -3.63 9.65 15.59
C LYS A 85 -3.66 10.00 14.11
N GLY A 86 -4.57 10.88 13.67
CA GLY A 86 -4.75 11.21 12.26
C GLY A 86 -5.76 10.28 11.58
N TYR A 87 -5.59 10.02 10.28
CA TYR A 87 -6.55 9.29 9.48
C TYR A 87 -6.26 7.80 9.48
N LEU A 88 -7.27 6.95 9.62
CA LEU A 88 -7.09 5.50 9.50
C LEU A 88 -7.05 5.12 8.01
N CYS A 89 -5.88 4.70 7.53
CA CYS A 89 -5.70 4.11 6.21
C CYS A 89 -5.73 2.58 6.32
N GLN A 90 -6.37 1.92 5.37
CA GLN A 90 -6.58 0.48 5.34
C GLN A 90 -6.33 -0.04 3.93
N VAL A 91 -5.54 -1.10 3.80
CA VAL A 91 -5.43 -1.90 2.58
C VAL A 91 -6.05 -3.26 2.85
N MET A 92 -7.05 -3.62 2.06
CA MET A 92 -7.85 -4.82 2.30
C MET A 92 -8.16 -5.55 1.00
N ALA A 93 -8.22 -6.89 1.08
CA ALA A 93 -8.72 -7.73 0.00
C ALA A 93 -9.68 -8.77 0.57
N LYS A 94 -10.71 -9.11 -0.20
CA LYS A 94 -11.66 -10.17 0.14
C LYS A 94 -11.37 -11.41 -0.69
N ALA A 95 -11.56 -12.60 -0.10
CA ALA A 95 -11.46 -13.86 -0.82
C ALA A 95 -12.53 -13.97 -1.93
N ASP A 96 -13.73 -13.44 -1.66
CA ASP A 96 -14.82 -13.29 -2.63
C ASP A 96 -15.54 -11.96 -2.30
N PRO A 97 -15.91 -11.12 -3.28
CA PRO A 97 -16.66 -9.88 -3.03
C PRO A 97 -17.93 -10.06 -2.19
N ARG A 98 -18.58 -11.24 -2.29
CA ARG A 98 -19.79 -11.63 -1.54
C ARG A 98 -19.50 -12.06 -0.11
N HIS A 99 -18.25 -12.43 0.20
CA HIS A 99 -17.86 -12.85 1.55
C HIS A 99 -17.62 -11.63 2.47
N TRP A 100 -17.79 -11.89 3.76
CA TRP A 100 -17.56 -10.90 4.82
C TRP A 100 -16.11 -10.96 5.35
N THR A 101 -15.40 -12.05 5.05
CA THR A 101 -14.03 -12.29 5.47
C THR A 101 -13.02 -11.68 4.50
N HIS A 102 -12.10 -10.90 5.04
CA HIS A 102 -10.94 -10.39 4.31
C HIS A 102 -9.86 -11.47 4.27
N CYS A 103 -9.30 -11.73 3.08
CA CYS A 103 -8.12 -12.59 2.91
C CYS A 103 -6.81 -11.79 3.07
N PHE A 104 -6.89 -10.45 3.05
CA PHE A 104 -5.78 -9.56 3.36
C PHE A 104 -6.31 -8.33 4.10
N TYR A 105 -5.60 -7.90 5.13
CA TYR A 105 -5.92 -6.68 5.85
C TYR A 105 -4.67 -6.09 6.51
N VAL A 106 -4.39 -4.83 6.19
CA VAL A 106 -3.41 -3.99 6.87
C VAL A 106 -4.04 -2.65 7.14
N ALA A 107 -3.77 -2.08 8.31
CA ALA A 107 -4.22 -0.74 8.65
C ALA A 107 -3.18 -0.01 9.50
N SER A 108 -3.00 1.28 9.23
CA SER A 108 -2.23 2.17 10.08
C SER A 108 -2.85 3.56 10.07
N TYR A 109 -2.52 4.34 11.07
CA TYR A 109 -2.82 5.76 11.04
C TYR A 109 -1.80 6.49 10.18
N VAL A 110 -2.26 7.52 9.47
CA VAL A 110 -1.47 8.41 8.62
C VAL A 110 -1.77 9.85 9.02
N THR A 111 -0.79 10.73 8.89
CA THR A 111 -0.96 12.12 9.30
C THR A 111 -1.77 12.92 8.29
N GLU A 112 -2.15 14.15 8.66
CA GLU A 112 -2.81 15.07 7.74
C GLU A 112 -1.88 15.49 6.61
N GLU A 113 -0.59 15.66 6.89
CA GLU A 113 0.43 16.01 5.91
C GLU A 113 0.62 14.90 4.87
N GLU A 114 0.69 13.64 5.31
CA GLU A 114 0.80 12.48 4.42
C GLU A 114 -0.44 12.36 3.51
N LEU A 115 -1.63 12.54 4.07
CA LEU A 115 -2.88 12.52 3.31
C LEU A 115 -2.97 13.70 2.33
N SER A 116 -2.56 14.89 2.75
CA SER A 116 -2.55 16.10 1.93
C SER A 116 -1.63 15.93 0.72
N ALA A 117 -0.39 15.46 0.95
CA ALA A 117 0.57 15.18 -0.12
C ALA A 117 0.00 14.16 -1.11
N PHE A 118 -0.51 13.03 -0.62
CA PHE A 118 -1.16 12.02 -1.46
C PHE A 118 -2.30 12.61 -2.30
N ASN A 119 -3.16 13.43 -1.70
CA ASN A 119 -4.28 14.04 -2.41
C ASN A 119 -3.82 14.96 -3.53
N SER A 120 -2.78 15.78 -3.29
CA SER A 120 -2.22 16.65 -4.33
C SER A 120 -1.72 15.82 -5.51
N PHE A 121 -0.90 14.78 -5.29
CA PHE A 121 -0.44 13.93 -6.39
C PHE A 121 -1.58 13.18 -7.09
N PHE A 122 -2.59 12.73 -6.32
CA PHE A 122 -3.72 12.00 -6.89
C PHE A 122 -4.61 12.89 -7.75
N GLU A 123 -4.79 14.16 -7.38
CA GLU A 123 -5.52 15.16 -8.15
C GLU A 123 -4.84 15.46 -9.50
N PHE A 124 -3.50 15.54 -9.53
CA PHE A 124 -2.75 15.77 -10.76
C PHE A 124 -2.68 14.52 -11.64
N ALA A 125 -2.33 13.36 -11.08
CA ALA A 125 -2.07 12.14 -11.84
C ALA A 125 -3.36 11.34 -12.14
N ASN A 126 -4.46 11.57 -11.44
CA ASN A 126 -5.72 10.80 -11.50
C ASN A 126 -5.57 9.29 -11.21
N HIS A 127 -4.45 8.89 -10.61
CA HIS A 127 -4.18 7.52 -10.18
C HIS A 127 -3.15 7.51 -9.05
N TYR A 128 -3.04 6.37 -8.37
CA TYR A 128 -1.97 6.08 -7.42
C TYR A 128 -1.37 4.70 -7.68
N VAL A 129 -0.14 4.53 -7.22
CA VAL A 129 0.54 3.23 -7.17
C VAL A 129 0.44 2.67 -5.75
N LEU A 130 -0.02 1.43 -5.63
CA LEU A 130 0.09 0.64 -4.40
C LEU A 130 1.25 -0.36 -4.52
N THR A 131 2.18 -0.31 -3.57
CA THR A 131 3.36 -1.19 -3.51
C THR A 131 3.65 -1.62 -2.07
N VAL A 132 4.76 -2.34 -1.85
CA VAL A 132 5.29 -2.70 -0.53
C VAL A 132 6.65 -2.04 -0.29
N ALA A 133 7.04 -1.94 0.97
CA ALA A 133 8.30 -1.34 1.38
C ALA A 133 8.93 -2.09 2.57
N HIS A 134 10.21 -1.85 2.79
CA HIS A 134 10.92 -2.19 4.03
C HIS A 134 11.51 -0.92 4.64
N GLY A 135 10.93 -0.48 5.76
CA GLY A 135 11.19 0.87 6.27
C GLY A 135 10.75 1.91 5.23
N ASP A 136 11.67 2.78 4.82
CA ASP A 136 11.44 3.79 3.79
C ASP A 136 11.87 3.33 2.37
N ASN A 137 12.37 2.10 2.24
CA ASN A 137 12.80 1.56 0.95
C ASN A 137 11.63 0.90 0.23
N LEU A 138 11.14 1.52 -0.84
CA LEU A 138 10.11 0.96 -1.71
C LEU A 138 10.66 -0.23 -2.50
N LEU A 139 9.91 -1.33 -2.55
CA LEU A 139 10.29 -2.53 -3.30
C LEU A 139 9.58 -2.55 -4.66
N LEU A 140 9.86 -1.55 -5.49
CA LEU A 140 9.18 -1.34 -6.77
C LEU A 140 9.38 -2.50 -7.75
N GLU A 141 10.42 -3.32 -7.61
CA GLU A 141 10.61 -4.51 -8.45
C GLU A 141 9.67 -5.68 -8.10
N THR A 142 8.90 -5.58 -7.00
CA THR A 142 8.06 -6.70 -6.51
C THR A 142 6.62 -6.60 -6.98
N ILE A 143 5.96 -5.47 -6.75
CA ILE A 143 4.56 -5.24 -7.15
C ILE A 143 4.28 -3.74 -7.24
N ASN A 144 3.60 -3.33 -8.31
CA ASN A 144 3.07 -1.98 -8.48
C ASN A 144 1.64 -2.08 -9.02
N LEU A 145 0.67 -1.84 -8.15
CA LEU A 145 -0.74 -1.82 -8.54
C LEU A 145 -1.14 -0.38 -8.87
N ILE A 146 -1.40 -0.11 -10.15
CA ILE A 146 -1.95 1.16 -10.62
C ILE A 146 -3.46 1.16 -10.33
N LYS A 147 -3.90 2.12 -9.52
CA LYS A 147 -5.27 2.21 -9.01
C LYS A 147 -5.84 3.60 -9.23
N TYR A 148 -7.11 3.64 -9.61
CA TYR A 148 -7.83 4.86 -9.98
C TYR A 148 -8.87 5.29 -8.94
N THR A 149 -9.14 4.44 -7.95
CA THR A 149 -10.16 4.69 -6.94
C THR A 149 -9.60 4.52 -5.54
N VAL A 150 -9.87 5.52 -4.70
CA VAL A 150 -9.67 5.47 -3.26
C VAL A 150 -11.05 5.54 -2.63
N ASN A 151 -11.42 4.53 -1.86
CA ASN A 151 -12.73 4.56 -1.19
C ASN A 151 -12.68 5.61 -0.07
N ARG A 152 -13.52 6.62 -0.20
CA ARG A 152 -13.83 7.60 0.85
C ARG A 152 -15.33 7.56 1.07
N ARG A 153 -15.85 6.69 1.93
CA ARG A 153 -17.28 6.75 2.27
C ARG A 153 -17.49 7.91 3.25
N GLY A 154 -18.12 8.98 2.79
CA GLY A 154 -18.39 10.17 3.61
C GLY A 154 -18.82 11.43 2.85
N VAL A 155 -19.19 11.33 1.57
CA VAL A 155 -19.96 12.37 0.85
C VAL A 155 -21.28 11.77 0.44
#